data_AF-A0A7Y4QJ79-F1
#
_entry.id   AF-A0A7Y4QJ79-F1
#
_cell.length_a   1.000
_cell.length_b   1.000
_cell.length_c   1.000
_cell.angle_alpha   90.00
_cell.angle_beta   90.00
_cell.angle_gamma   90.00
#
_symmetry.space_group_name_H-M   'P 1'
#
loop_
_entity.id
_entity.type
_entity.pdbx_description
1 polymer ?
#
loop_
_entity_poly.entity_id
_entity_poly.type
_entity_poly.pdbx_seq_one_letter_code
_entity_poly.pdbx_strand_id
1 'polypeptide(L)'
;MKIPVQRWLEPFSWSAVTDNNAAICKAKSALHKPTSDGHEPARRLWENACAREISLIEALDICRECHRLAPFCFYNGNTFAGIARAMVYPLLQRLDAPTALIVRNTVGHYVAGTIGRTEMEQVVKALEAK
;
A
#
# COMPACT_ATOMS: atom_id res chain seq x y z
N MET A 1 12.38 15.14 8.03
CA MET A 1 11.18 15.69 7.40
C MET A 1 10.00 15.16 8.18
N LYS A 2 9.22 16.02 8.85
CA LYS A 2 8.06 15.54 9.60
C LYS A 2 7.03 14.94 8.64
N ILE A 3 6.70 13.66 8.81
CA ILE A 3 5.66 12.97 8.05
C ILE A 3 4.32 13.24 8.75
N PRO A 4 3.33 13.82 8.07
CA PRO A 4 2.06 14.16 8.72
C PRO A 4 1.20 12.92 8.97
N VAL A 5 0.36 13.01 9.99
CA VAL A 5 -0.88 12.22 10.06
C VAL A 5 -1.84 12.85 9.07
N GLN A 6 -2.37 12.07 8.13
CA GLN A 6 -3.28 12.55 7.08
C GLN A 6 -4.09 11.40 6.49
N ARG A 7 -5.01 11.72 5.58
CA ARG A 7 -5.82 10.73 4.84
C ARG A 7 -5.01 10.07 3.72
N TRP A 8 -3.99 9.31 4.07
CA TRP A 8 -3.06 8.68 3.13
C TRP A 8 -3.73 7.83 2.04
N LEU A 9 -4.86 7.18 2.37
CA LEU A 9 -5.58 6.27 1.48
C LEU A 9 -6.74 6.92 0.72
N GLU A 10 -7.11 8.17 1.02
CA GLU A 10 -8.23 8.87 0.39
C GLU A 10 -8.12 8.99 -1.15
N PRO A 11 -6.92 9.19 -1.75
CA PRO A 11 -6.77 9.21 -3.20
C PRO A 11 -7.03 7.86 -3.90
N PHE A 12 -7.10 6.76 -3.14
CA PHE A 12 -7.18 5.40 -3.65
C PHE A 12 -8.50 4.75 -3.24
N SER A 13 -9.63 5.22 -3.78
CA SER A 13 -10.94 4.61 -3.49
C SER A 13 -10.95 3.09 -3.75
N TRP A 14 -11.90 2.35 -3.15
CA TRP A 14 -12.00 0.91 -3.39
C TRP A 14 -12.21 0.56 -4.88
N SER A 15 -12.93 1.41 -5.62
CA SER A 15 -13.03 1.28 -7.08
C SER A 15 -11.66 1.36 -7.73
N ALA A 16 -10.84 2.35 -7.37
CA ALA A 16 -9.49 2.47 -7.89
C ALA A 16 -8.62 1.26 -7.51
N VAL A 17 -8.75 0.69 -6.30
CA VAL A 17 -8.07 -0.56 -5.91
C VAL A 17 -8.46 -1.70 -6.85
N THR A 18 -9.75 -1.85 -7.12
CA THR A 18 -10.30 -2.89 -7.99
C THR A 18 -9.84 -2.72 -9.44
N ASP A 19 -9.88 -1.49 -9.97
CA ASP A 19 -9.42 -1.17 -11.32
C ASP A 19 -7.92 -1.41 -11.50
N ASN A 20 -7.10 -1.06 -10.50
CA ASN A 20 -5.67 -1.37 -10.49
C ASN A 20 -5.42 -2.88 -10.53
N ASN A 21 -6.12 -3.67 -9.72
CA ASN A 21 -6.00 -5.12 -9.77
C ASN A 21 -6.43 -5.67 -11.13
N ALA A 22 -7.56 -5.21 -11.67
CA ALA A 22 -8.07 -5.61 -12.96
C ALA A 22 -7.08 -5.34 -14.09
N ALA A 23 -6.43 -4.17 -14.08
CA ALA A 23 -5.39 -3.81 -15.04
C ALA A 23 -4.17 -4.75 -14.96
N ILE A 24 -3.70 -5.07 -13.75
CA ILE A 24 -2.59 -6.02 -13.54
C ILE A 24 -2.98 -7.42 -14.04
N CYS A 25 -4.17 -7.91 -13.66
CA CYS A 25 -4.70 -9.19 -14.10
C CYS A 25 -4.79 -9.26 -15.63
N LYS A 26 -5.33 -8.22 -16.28
CA LYS A 26 -5.42 -8.13 -17.75
C LYS A 26 -4.04 -8.18 -18.40
N ALA A 27 -3.09 -7.41 -17.90
CA ALA A 27 -1.72 -7.38 -18.44
C ALA A 27 -0.96 -8.71 -18.30
N LYS A 28 -1.40 -9.58 -17.38
CA LYS A 28 -0.80 -10.88 -17.10
C LYS A 28 -1.68 -12.07 -17.51
N SER A 29 -2.78 -11.81 -18.21
CA SER A 29 -3.76 -12.84 -18.61
C SER A 29 -4.27 -13.69 -17.43
N ALA A 30 -4.47 -13.07 -16.27
CA ALA A 30 -5.03 -13.72 -15.08
C ALA A 30 -6.50 -13.34 -14.85
N LEU A 31 -7.22 -14.19 -14.12
CA LEU A 31 -8.60 -13.94 -13.74
C LEU A 31 -8.70 -12.78 -12.75
N HIS A 32 -9.49 -11.76 -13.09
CA HIS A 32 -9.92 -10.76 -12.13
C HIS A 32 -11.31 -11.13 -11.59
N LYS A 33 -11.36 -11.54 -10.33
CA LYS A 33 -12.61 -11.87 -9.62
C LYS A 33 -12.41 -11.64 -8.11
N PRO A 34 -13.43 -11.16 -7.38
CA PRO A 34 -13.41 -11.14 -5.92
C PRO A 34 -13.33 -12.54 -5.32
N THR A 35 -12.66 -12.68 -4.17
CA THR A 35 -12.76 -13.89 -3.34
C THR A 35 -14.03 -13.86 -2.48
N SER A 36 -14.53 -15.02 -2.06
CA SER A 36 -15.74 -15.11 -1.22
C SER A 36 -15.50 -14.51 0.17
N ASP A 37 -14.35 -14.80 0.76
CA ASP A 37 -14.10 -14.55 2.18
C ASP A 37 -13.31 -13.25 2.39
N GLY A 38 -12.47 -12.90 1.43
CA GLY A 38 -11.50 -11.81 1.54
C GLY A 38 -11.99 -10.46 1.06
N HIS A 39 -12.89 -10.45 0.07
CA HIS A 39 -13.26 -9.22 -0.63
C HIS A 39 -13.96 -8.21 0.26
N GLU A 40 -15.03 -8.62 0.93
CA GLU A 40 -15.85 -7.72 1.73
C GLU A 40 -15.14 -7.22 3.00
N PRO A 41 -14.40 -8.05 3.76
CA PRO A 41 -13.59 -7.55 4.88
C PRO A 41 -12.52 -6.55 4.45
N ALA A 42 -11.81 -6.81 3.35
CA ALA A 42 -10.78 -5.89 2.84
C ALA A 42 -11.40 -4.57 2.37
N ARG A 43 -12.54 -4.62 1.66
CA ARG A 43 -13.28 -3.44 1.23
C ARG A 43 -13.65 -2.55 2.42
N ARG A 44 -14.25 -3.14 3.47
CA ARG A 44 -14.65 -2.42 4.67
C ARG A 44 -13.46 -1.83 5.41
N LEU A 45 -12.38 -2.60 5.59
CA LEU A 45 -11.16 -2.12 6.21
C LEU A 45 -10.61 -0.90 5.46
N TRP A 46 -10.55 -1.00 4.14
CA TRP A 46 -10.03 0.05 3.26
C TRP A 46 -10.90 1.32 3.29
N GLU A 47 -12.20 1.19 3.07
CA GLU A 47 -13.14 2.33 3.05
C GLU A 47 -13.16 3.07 4.40
N ASN A 48 -13.16 2.33 5.52
CA ASN A 48 -13.07 2.94 6.84
C ASN A 48 -11.75 3.72 7.04
N ALA A 49 -10.64 3.20 6.51
CA ALA A 49 -9.35 3.87 6.61
C ALA A 49 -9.23 5.10 5.70
N CYS A 50 -9.83 5.10 4.51
CA CYS A 50 -9.85 6.27 3.61
C CYS A 50 -10.43 7.53 4.27
N ALA A 51 -11.40 7.38 5.19
CA ALA A 51 -12.02 8.50 5.89
C ALA A 51 -11.18 9.07 7.06
N ARG A 52 -10.14 8.33 7.50
CA ARG A 52 -9.40 8.62 8.73
C ARG A 52 -8.07 9.32 8.43
N GLU A 53 -7.70 10.26 9.29
CA GLU A 53 -6.33 10.74 9.35
C GLU A 53 -5.51 9.74 10.17
N ILE A 54 -4.51 9.13 9.53
CA ILE A 54 -3.70 8.06 10.12
C ILE A 54 -2.21 8.33 9.87
N SER A 55 -1.35 7.64 10.62
CA SER A 55 0.08 7.68 10.35
C SER A 55 0.42 6.96 9.05
N LEU A 56 1.59 7.26 8.46
CA LEU A 56 2.08 6.51 7.29
C LEU A 56 2.27 5.02 7.61
N ILE A 57 2.77 4.70 8.80
CA ILE A 57 2.93 3.32 9.28
C ILE A 57 1.58 2.59 9.27
N GLU A 58 0.55 3.21 9.83
CA GLU A 58 -0.79 2.62 9.87
C GLU A 58 -1.37 2.43 8.46
N ALA A 59 -1.17 3.38 7.55
CA ALA A 59 -1.60 3.25 6.15
C ALA A 59 -0.90 2.07 5.43
N LEU A 60 0.39 1.86 5.69
CA LEU A 60 1.15 0.72 5.18
C LEU A 60 0.69 -0.60 5.81
N ASP A 61 0.38 -0.60 7.10
CA ASP A 61 -0.19 -1.76 7.80
C ASP A 61 -1.55 -2.15 7.20
N ILE A 62 -2.42 -1.18 6.88
CA ILE A 62 -3.71 -1.42 6.19
C ILE A 62 -3.51 -2.00 4.79
N CYS A 63 -2.54 -1.50 4.02
CA CYS A 63 -2.19 -2.08 2.73
C CYS A 63 -1.76 -3.55 2.87
N ARG A 64 -0.93 -3.85 3.86
CA ARG A 64 -0.47 -5.22 4.14
C ARG A 64 -1.61 -6.12 4.58
N GLU A 65 -2.51 -5.63 5.42
CA GLU A 65 -3.66 -6.41 5.89
C GLU A 65 -4.65 -6.68 4.76
N CYS A 66 -4.93 -5.71 3.90
CA CYS A 66 -5.76 -5.95 2.71
C CYS A 66 -5.11 -6.97 1.75
N HIS A 67 -3.79 -6.96 1.62
CA HIS A 67 -3.09 -8.04 0.92
C HIS A 67 -3.34 -9.41 1.58
N ARG A 68 -3.21 -9.52 2.92
CA ARG A 68 -3.42 -10.77 3.65
C ARG A 68 -4.85 -11.29 3.57
N LEU A 69 -5.84 -10.39 3.55
CA LEU A 69 -7.25 -10.72 3.35
C LEU A 69 -7.53 -11.27 1.94
N ALA A 70 -6.63 -11.03 0.98
CA ALA A 70 -6.72 -11.55 -0.39
C ALA A 70 -8.08 -11.28 -1.09
N PRO A 71 -8.46 -10.00 -1.30
CA PRO A 71 -9.75 -9.63 -1.88
C PRO A 71 -9.99 -10.07 -3.32
N PHE A 72 -8.94 -10.39 -4.07
CA PHE A 72 -9.00 -10.83 -5.46
C PHE A 72 -8.35 -12.21 -5.63
N CYS A 73 -8.72 -12.95 -6.65
CA CYS A 73 -8.12 -14.27 -6.92
C CYS A 73 -6.60 -14.19 -7.17
N PHE A 74 -6.11 -13.09 -7.74
CA PHE A 74 -4.70 -12.93 -8.11
C PHE A 74 -4.17 -11.53 -7.79
N TYR A 75 -2.84 -11.45 -7.67
CA TYR A 75 -2.08 -10.20 -7.61
C TYR A 75 -2.43 -9.22 -6.47
N ASN A 76 -3.00 -9.70 -5.36
CA ASN A 76 -3.27 -8.87 -4.18
C ASN A 76 -2.03 -8.13 -3.69
N GLY A 77 -0.91 -8.84 -3.48
CA GLY A 77 0.34 -8.24 -3.03
C GLY A 77 0.87 -7.18 -4.00
N ASN A 78 0.78 -7.41 -5.32
CA ASN A 78 1.19 -6.42 -6.33
C ASN A 78 0.29 -5.18 -6.32
N THR A 79 -1.00 -5.37 -6.13
CA THR A 79 -1.99 -4.29 -6.08
C THR A 79 -1.67 -3.35 -4.93
N PHE A 80 -1.63 -3.88 -3.70
CA PHE A 80 -1.41 -3.06 -2.51
C PHE A 80 0.03 -2.54 -2.41
N ALA A 81 1.04 -3.29 -2.86
CA ALA A 81 2.42 -2.78 -2.93
C ALA A 81 2.55 -1.65 -3.97
N GLY A 82 1.82 -1.73 -5.09
CA GLY A 82 1.74 -0.66 -6.08
C GLY A 82 1.15 0.62 -5.48
N ILE A 83 0.03 0.49 -4.78
CA ILE A 83 -0.62 1.61 -4.08
C ILE A 83 0.31 2.21 -3.02
N ALA A 84 0.95 1.39 -2.19
CA ALA A 84 1.87 1.86 -1.16
C ALA A 84 3.05 2.68 -1.75
N ARG A 85 3.59 2.25 -2.90
CA ARG A 85 4.64 2.99 -3.62
C ARG A 85 4.13 4.32 -4.18
N ALA A 86 2.92 4.34 -4.73
CA ALA A 86 2.29 5.56 -5.23
C ALA A 86 1.97 6.54 -4.08
N MET A 87 1.50 6.03 -2.95
CA MET A 87 1.16 6.79 -1.75
C MET A 87 2.35 7.56 -1.19
N VAL A 88 3.55 6.95 -1.17
CA VAL A 88 4.76 7.63 -0.67
C VAL A 88 5.45 8.49 -1.74
N TYR A 89 5.02 8.45 -3.00
CA TYR A 89 5.69 9.12 -4.11
C TYR A 89 5.96 10.62 -3.86
N PRO A 90 5.03 11.42 -3.29
CA PRO A 90 5.30 12.82 -2.97
C PRO A 90 6.44 13.02 -1.97
N LEU A 91 6.63 12.09 -1.02
CA LEU A 91 7.76 12.12 -0.08
C LEU A 91 9.08 11.84 -0.79
N LEU A 92 9.07 10.92 -1.77
CA LEU A 92 10.26 10.53 -2.52
C LEU A 92 10.84 11.68 -3.34
N GLN A 93 10.01 12.62 -3.79
CA GLN A 93 10.44 13.81 -4.55
C GLN A 93 11.36 14.74 -3.75
N ARG A 94 11.44 14.56 -2.43
CA ARG A 94 12.24 15.39 -1.51
C ARG A 94 13.56 14.74 -1.12
N LEU A 95 13.87 13.58 -1.68
CA LEU A 95 15.02 12.75 -1.31
C LEU A 95 15.98 12.64 -2.49
N ASP A 96 17.25 12.33 -2.18
CA ASP A 96 18.19 11.86 -3.18
C ASP A 96 17.73 10.51 -3.77
N ALA A 97 18.12 10.24 -5.02
CA ALA A 97 17.66 9.05 -5.75
C ALA A 97 17.96 7.71 -5.04
N PRO A 98 19.15 7.50 -4.44
CA PRO A 98 19.42 6.29 -3.64
C PRO A 98 18.45 6.12 -2.46
N THR A 99 18.24 7.17 -1.67
CA THR A 99 17.31 7.12 -0.52
C THR A 99 15.87 6.88 -0.98
N ALA A 100 15.42 7.57 -2.04
CA ALA A 100 14.09 7.39 -2.61
C ALA A 100 13.84 5.93 -3.07
N LEU A 101 14.85 5.30 -3.67
CA LEU A 101 14.76 3.91 -4.11
C LEU A 101 14.64 2.94 -2.93
N ILE A 102 15.43 3.13 -1.87
CA ILE A 102 15.37 2.31 -0.65
C ILE A 102 13.97 2.38 -0.04
N VAL A 103 13.43 3.59 0.12
CA VAL A 103 12.09 3.79 0.69
C VAL A 103 11.03 3.10 -0.15
N ARG A 104 11.01 3.37 -1.46
CA ARG A 104 10.05 2.78 -2.40
C ARG A 104 10.07 1.25 -2.39
N ASN A 105 11.26 0.66 -2.35
CA ASN A 105 11.41 -0.79 -2.31
C ASN A 105 10.95 -1.36 -0.97
N THR A 106 11.37 -0.75 0.14
CA THR A 106 11.03 -1.19 1.50
C THR A 106 9.52 -1.21 1.72
N VAL A 107 8.80 -0.12 1.40
CA VAL A 107 7.35 -0.09 1.59
C VAL A 107 6.61 -1.12 0.73
N GLY A 108 7.08 -1.32 -0.51
CA GLY A 108 6.50 -2.32 -1.41
C GLY A 108 6.76 -3.75 -0.93
N HIS A 109 7.97 -4.04 -0.47
CA HIS A 109 8.35 -5.34 0.10
C HIS A 109 7.60 -5.62 1.39
N TYR A 110 7.42 -4.61 2.25
CA TYR A 110 6.66 -4.74 3.48
C TYR A 110 5.22 -5.16 3.22
N VAL A 111 4.54 -4.44 2.31
CA VAL A 111 3.15 -4.73 1.95
C VAL A 111 3.02 -6.08 1.25
N ALA A 112 3.97 -6.42 0.36
CA ALA A 112 4.02 -7.73 -0.30
C ALA A 112 4.40 -8.88 0.65
N GLY A 113 4.77 -8.58 1.91
CA GLY A 113 5.10 -9.58 2.93
C GLY A 113 6.49 -10.19 2.83
N THR A 114 7.41 -9.58 2.08
CA THR A 114 8.80 -10.08 1.90
C THR A 114 9.79 -9.55 2.94
N ILE A 115 9.40 -8.53 3.73
CA ILE A 115 10.15 -8.04 4.88
C ILE A 115 9.24 -7.83 6.10
N GLY A 116 9.83 -7.71 7.28
CA GLY A 116 9.14 -7.43 8.54
C GLY A 116 8.75 -5.97 8.74
N ARG A 117 7.98 -5.73 9.80
CA ARG A 117 7.52 -4.38 10.18
C ARG A 117 8.66 -3.51 10.71
N THR A 118 9.61 -4.12 11.43
CA THR A 118 10.78 -3.44 12.00
C THR A 118 11.62 -2.76 10.93
N GLU A 119 11.91 -3.45 9.83
CA GLU A 119 12.68 -2.88 8.71
C GLU A 119 11.96 -1.69 8.06
N MET A 120 10.64 -1.78 7.94
CA MET A 120 9.81 -0.69 7.41
C MET A 120 9.79 0.52 8.34
N GLU A 121 9.63 0.31 9.65
CA GLU A 121 9.65 1.37 10.66
C GLU A 121 11.00 2.10 10.71
N GLN A 122 12.12 1.37 10.59
CA GLN A 122 13.45 1.96 10.54
C GLN A 122 13.59 2.94 9.37
N VAL A 123 13.08 2.57 8.19
CA VAL A 123 13.11 3.44 7.00
C VAL A 123 12.21 4.66 7.17
N VAL A 124 11.00 4.50 7.71
CA VAL A 124 10.11 5.64 7.97
C VAL A 124 10.72 6.59 9.02
N LYS A 125 11.31 6.05 10.08
CA LYS A 125 12.03 6.85 11.09
C LYS A 125 13.22 7.60 10.50
N ALA A 126 13.96 6.97 9.59
CA ALA A 126 15.08 7.61 8.89
C ALA A 126 14.63 8.78 8.00
N LEU A 127 13.43 8.72 7.42
CA LEU A 127 12.83 9.84 6.70
C LEU A 127 12.49 11.03 7.60
N GLU A 128 12.02 10.75 8.82
CA GLU A 128 11.70 11.79 9.78
C GLU A 128 12.93 12.57 10.26
N ALA A 129 14.08 11.90 10.31
CA ALA A 129 15.37 12.49 10.70
C ALA A 129 16.03 13.36 9.60
N LYS A 130 15.57 13.30 8.34
CA LYS A 130 16.09 14.09 7.20
C LYS A 130 15.24 15.33 6.94
#